data_AF-A0ABC8T0I7-F1
#
_entry.id   AF-A0ABC8T0I7-F1
#
_cell.length_a   1.000
_cell.length_b   1.000
_cell.length_c   1.000
_cell.angle_alpha   90.00
_cell.angle_beta   90.00
_cell.angle_gamma   90.00
#
_symmetry.space_group_name_H-M   'P 1'
#
loop_
_entity.id
_entity.type
_entity.pdbx_description
1 polymer ?
#
loop_
_entity_poly.entity_id
_entity_poly.type
_entity_poly.pdbx_seq_one_letter_code
_entity_poly.pdbx_strand_id
1 'polypeptide(L)'
;MEETAYFHEQKTVKMMRSSIYTFLQHYQFFTTIPLLLILPFSASILLSQALSASSSLLLLTIPACFNSLQATEFSPTSKFVTLFNMNFSQTVFSSIFSLPFALTSLVIAKGLIIQALIYHKSSFPLPFNSFRPIYKPLLVTQLCNSVFTIIVSATAFSIFLAALYFLEPSRFPLNNPLALLVARLIFYSILANAGVVCNLALIITEMENCVWYTALRRALLLSWSRSSMTLSVKLPINLGILAIEVLFRYRVIRVYHLLGKIGPPLALEGLLIAYLYSLLIVLDTIASCLFFKSCKSNFPTDQAGRYYYQIRLVKKESSNSCAKLEIIEVQP
;
A
#
# COMPACT_ATOMS: atom_id res chain seq x y z
N MET A 1 -16.52 -12.76 -22.58
CA MET A 1 -15.34 -12.44 -21.74
C MET A 1 -15.04 -10.95 -21.70
N GLU A 2 -15.28 -10.18 -22.76
CA GLU A 2 -15.11 -8.70 -22.75
C GLU A 2 -16.12 -7.97 -21.84
N GLU A 3 -17.39 -8.37 -21.82
CA GLU A 3 -18.41 -7.69 -20.98
C GLU A 3 -18.11 -7.77 -19.47
N THR A 4 -17.54 -8.88 -19.01
CA THR A 4 -17.13 -9.05 -17.61
C THR A 4 -15.91 -8.21 -17.25
N ALA A 5 -14.98 -8.00 -18.18
CA ALA A 5 -13.81 -7.15 -17.98
C ALA A 5 -14.21 -5.67 -17.91
N TYR A 6 -15.07 -5.24 -18.83
CA TYR A 6 -15.60 -3.88 -18.89
C TYR A 6 -16.38 -3.51 -17.62
N PHE A 7 -17.19 -4.44 -17.10
CA PHE A 7 -17.92 -4.25 -15.86
C PHE A 7 -17.00 -4.07 -14.64
N HIS A 8 -15.90 -4.84 -14.56
CA HIS A 8 -14.91 -4.70 -13.50
C HIS A 8 -14.15 -3.36 -13.56
N GLU A 9 -13.85 -2.89 -14.76
CA GLU A 9 -13.17 -1.62 -15.00
C GLU A 9 -14.05 -0.43 -14.57
N GLN A 10 -15.32 -0.39 -14.99
CA GLN A 10 -16.26 0.67 -14.59
C GLN A 10 -16.46 0.73 -13.08
N LYS A 11 -16.53 -0.43 -12.42
CA LYS A 11 -16.67 -0.51 -10.96
C LYS A 11 -15.41 0.01 -10.25
N THR A 12 -14.23 -0.25 -10.79
CA THR A 12 -12.94 0.25 -10.28
C THR A 12 -12.85 1.77 -10.40
N VAL A 13 -13.17 2.32 -11.58
CA VAL A 13 -13.18 3.77 -11.81
C VAL A 13 -14.16 4.47 -10.86
N LYS A 14 -15.35 3.90 -10.66
CA LYS A 14 -16.34 4.41 -9.71
C LYS A 14 -15.80 4.42 -8.27
N MET A 15 -15.09 3.37 -7.86
CA MET A 15 -14.47 3.32 -6.53
C MET A 15 -13.37 4.35 -6.37
N MET A 16 -12.50 4.52 -7.37
CA MET A 16 -11.47 5.54 -7.35
C MET A 16 -12.06 6.94 -7.26
N ARG A 17 -13.03 7.25 -8.11
CA ARG A 17 -13.75 8.53 -8.06
C ARG A 17 -14.40 8.75 -6.69
N SER A 18 -15.02 7.71 -6.11
CA SER A 18 -15.61 7.78 -4.77
C SER A 18 -14.58 8.02 -3.68
N SER A 19 -13.38 7.42 -3.78
CA SER A 19 -12.30 7.63 -2.82
C SER A 19 -11.78 9.06 -2.86
N ILE A 20 -11.55 9.61 -4.06
CA ILE A 20 -11.14 10.99 -4.28
C ILE A 20 -12.24 11.94 -3.78
N TYR A 21 -13.49 11.67 -4.11
CA TYR A 21 -14.62 12.47 -3.64
C TYR A 21 -14.72 12.48 -2.10
N THR A 22 -14.58 11.32 -1.45
CA THR A 22 -14.62 11.21 0.02
C THR A 22 -13.45 11.95 0.67
N PHE A 23 -12.26 11.84 0.08
CA PHE A 23 -11.08 12.59 0.50
C PHE A 23 -11.30 14.10 0.38
N LEU A 24 -11.80 14.58 -0.76
CA LEU A 24 -12.06 16.00 -1.00
C LEU A 24 -13.18 16.55 -0.11
N GLN A 25 -14.22 15.77 0.15
CA GLN A 25 -15.33 16.16 1.02
C GLN A 25 -14.88 16.43 2.46
N HIS A 26 -13.85 15.72 2.93
CA HIS A 26 -13.27 15.89 4.27
C HIS A 26 -11.78 16.25 4.20
N TYR A 27 -11.41 17.11 3.24
CA TYR A 27 -10.02 17.44 2.94
C TYR A 27 -9.25 17.93 4.17
N GLN A 28 -9.85 18.85 4.94
CA GLN A 28 -9.21 19.45 6.11
C GLN A 28 -8.92 18.42 7.20
N PHE A 29 -9.79 17.41 7.36
CA PHE A 29 -9.55 16.34 8.33
C PHE A 29 -8.39 15.44 7.91
N PHE A 30 -8.41 14.96 6.66
CA PHE A 30 -7.41 14.03 6.17
C PHE A 30 -6.02 14.68 5.99
N THR A 31 -5.98 15.99 5.76
CA THR A 31 -4.75 16.76 5.50
C THR A 31 -4.09 17.32 6.77
N THR A 32 -4.80 17.41 7.89
CA THR A 32 -4.24 17.98 9.13
C THR A 32 -3.52 16.90 9.94
N ILE A 33 -4.25 16.13 10.75
CA ILE A 33 -3.63 15.22 11.73
C ILE A 33 -3.08 13.94 11.07
N PRO A 34 -3.85 13.20 10.24
CA PRO A 34 -3.36 11.95 9.65
C PRO A 34 -2.17 12.16 8.71
N LEU A 35 -2.20 13.24 7.92
CA LEU A 35 -1.12 13.53 6.98
C LEU A 35 0.18 13.93 7.69
N LEU A 36 0.11 14.76 8.74
CA LEU A 36 1.26 15.11 9.57
C LEU A 36 1.87 13.87 10.24
N LEU A 37 1.05 12.91 10.63
CA LEU A 37 1.51 11.63 11.16
C LEU A 37 2.10 10.72 10.06
N ILE A 38 1.66 10.79 8.81
CA ILE A 38 2.25 9.97 7.73
C ILE A 38 3.59 10.55 7.26
N LEU A 39 3.76 11.87 7.35
CA LEU A 39 4.95 12.59 6.88
C LEU A 39 6.30 12.02 7.38
N PRO A 40 6.52 11.70 8.67
CA PRO A 40 7.79 11.12 9.12
C PRO A 40 8.07 9.75 8.50
N PHE A 41 7.03 8.94 8.25
CA PHE A 41 7.17 7.66 7.56
C PHE A 41 7.56 7.87 6.08
N SER A 42 6.88 8.78 5.39
CA SER A 42 7.19 9.13 3.99
C SER A 42 8.60 9.67 3.82
N ALA A 43 9.02 10.58 4.70
CA ALA A 43 10.36 11.15 4.71
C ALA A 43 11.42 10.07 4.97
N SER A 44 11.16 9.15 5.91
CA SER A 44 12.05 8.03 6.21
C SER A 44 12.24 7.09 5.01
N ILE A 45 11.16 6.75 4.28
CA ILE A 45 11.25 5.96 3.06
C ILE A 45 12.09 6.67 2.00
N LEU A 46 11.74 7.91 1.65
CA LEU A 46 12.44 8.66 0.61
C LEU A 46 13.93 8.86 0.96
N LEU A 47 14.23 9.15 2.23
CA LEU A 47 15.59 9.32 2.71
C LEU A 47 16.38 8.02 2.70
N SER A 48 15.78 6.90 3.12
CA SER A 48 16.44 5.58 3.07
C SER A 48 16.78 5.16 1.65
N GLN A 49 15.91 5.48 0.69
CA GLN A 49 16.17 5.26 -0.72
C GLN A 49 17.29 6.17 -1.23
N ALA A 50 17.38 7.43 -0.79
CA ALA A 50 18.50 8.33 -1.13
C ALA A 50 19.83 7.80 -0.60
N LEU A 51 19.88 7.42 0.67
CA LEU A 51 21.06 6.89 1.33
C LEU A 51 21.55 5.62 0.62
N SER A 52 20.63 4.71 0.28
CA SER A 52 20.99 3.49 -0.43
C SER A 52 21.28 3.70 -1.93
N ALA A 53 20.73 4.76 -2.55
CA ALA A 53 21.02 5.12 -3.92
C ALA A 53 22.40 5.77 -4.09
N SER A 54 22.93 6.41 -3.03
CA SER A 54 24.29 6.96 -3.03
C SER A 54 25.37 5.88 -3.20
N SER A 55 25.09 4.64 -2.75
CA SER A 55 25.92 3.46 -3.04
C SER A 55 25.68 2.85 -4.42
N SER A 56 24.59 3.23 -5.11
CA SER A 56 24.17 2.70 -6.41
C SER A 56 24.33 3.72 -7.54
N LEU A 57 25.56 4.19 -7.77
CA LEU A 57 25.99 4.76 -9.07
C LEU A 57 25.74 3.81 -10.28
N LEU A 58 25.10 2.66 -10.04
CA LEU A 58 24.77 1.59 -10.96
C LEU A 58 23.56 1.83 -11.87
N LEU A 59 22.73 2.86 -11.66
CA LEU A 59 21.62 3.14 -12.58
C LEU A 59 22.12 3.67 -13.95
N LEU A 60 23.33 4.21 -14.00
CA LEU A 60 24.05 4.52 -15.24
C LEU A 60 24.75 3.28 -15.85
N THR A 61 24.70 2.14 -15.16
CA THR A 61 25.34 0.88 -15.55
C THR A 61 24.36 -0.10 -16.18
N ILE A 62 23.07 0.25 -16.35
CA ILE A 62 22.17 -0.58 -17.16
C ILE A 62 22.63 -0.62 -18.63
N PRO A 63 23.07 0.50 -19.26
CA PRO A 63 23.67 0.46 -20.60
C PRO A 63 25.08 -0.16 -20.61
N ALA A 64 25.91 0.12 -19.58
CA ALA A 64 27.27 -0.39 -19.52
C ALA A 64 27.35 -1.90 -19.19
N CYS A 65 26.41 -2.42 -18.40
CA CYS A 65 26.28 -3.84 -18.11
C CYS A 65 25.92 -4.61 -19.38
N PHE A 66 24.96 -4.10 -20.16
CA PHE A 66 24.60 -4.64 -21.48
C PHE A 66 25.79 -4.67 -22.46
N ASN A 67 26.67 -3.66 -22.41
CA ASN A 67 27.89 -3.63 -23.22
C ASN A 67 29.00 -4.54 -22.66
N SER A 68 29.08 -4.73 -21.34
CA SER A 68 30.04 -5.68 -20.71
C SER A 68 29.61 -7.15 -20.79
N LEU A 69 28.34 -7.40 -21.14
CA LEU A 69 27.72 -8.72 -21.30
C LEU A 69 28.30 -9.48 -22.50
N GLN A 70 29.06 -8.84 -23.37
CA GLN A 70 29.71 -9.46 -24.53
C GLN A 70 31.19 -9.83 -24.30
N ALA A 71 31.83 -9.42 -23.20
CA ALA A 71 33.29 -9.37 -23.15
C ALA A 71 33.99 -10.19 -22.05
N THR A 72 33.30 -10.88 -21.12
CA THR A 72 34.02 -11.63 -20.05
C THR A 72 33.36 -12.94 -19.66
N GLU A 73 34.17 -14.00 -19.63
CA GLU A 73 33.91 -15.42 -19.33
C GLU A 73 33.48 -15.71 -17.87
N PHE A 74 32.65 -14.86 -17.26
CA PHE A 74 32.08 -15.09 -15.93
C PHE A 74 30.61 -15.52 -16.04
N SER A 75 30.27 -16.65 -15.41
CA SER A 75 28.93 -17.26 -15.44
C SER A 75 27.84 -16.24 -15.10
N PRO A 76 26.84 -16.01 -15.98
CA PRO A 76 25.82 -14.96 -15.83
C PRO A 76 24.92 -15.14 -14.60
N THR A 77 24.89 -16.34 -14.01
CA THR A 77 24.20 -16.65 -12.75
C THR A 77 24.74 -15.85 -11.56
N SER A 78 26.07 -15.80 -11.43
CA SER A 78 26.76 -15.14 -10.32
C SER A 78 26.48 -13.63 -10.28
N LYS A 79 26.59 -12.97 -11.44
CA LYS A 79 26.35 -11.52 -11.59
C LYS A 79 24.89 -11.17 -11.29
N PHE A 80 23.94 -12.01 -11.69
CA PHE A 80 22.53 -11.76 -11.39
C PHE A 80 22.20 -11.92 -9.91
N VAL A 81 22.71 -12.99 -9.27
CA VAL A 81 22.52 -13.19 -7.83
C VAL A 81 23.10 -11.99 -7.07
N THR A 82 24.26 -11.46 -7.47
CA THR A 82 24.81 -10.26 -6.86
C THR A 82 23.93 -9.01 -7.08
N LEU A 83 23.42 -8.80 -8.30
CA LEU A 83 22.57 -7.64 -8.59
C LEU A 83 21.20 -7.73 -7.90
N PHE A 84 20.65 -8.94 -7.81
CA PHE A 84 19.43 -9.19 -7.06
C PHE A 84 19.64 -8.97 -5.56
N ASN A 85 20.73 -9.52 -4.99
CA ASN A 85 21.09 -9.34 -3.58
C ASN A 85 21.29 -7.87 -3.22
N MET A 86 21.91 -7.08 -4.10
CA MET A 86 22.07 -5.64 -3.87
C MET A 86 20.73 -4.90 -3.80
N ASN A 87 19.82 -5.15 -4.76
CA ASN A 87 18.49 -4.54 -4.76
C ASN A 87 17.62 -5.02 -3.58
N PHE A 88 17.73 -6.30 -3.24
CA PHE A 88 17.03 -6.87 -2.10
C PHE A 88 17.54 -6.28 -0.78
N SER A 89 18.86 -6.21 -0.60
CA SER A 89 19.50 -5.59 0.57
C SER A 89 19.12 -4.12 0.71
N GLN A 90 19.07 -3.37 -0.40
CA GLN A 90 18.58 -1.98 -0.41
C GLN A 90 17.12 -1.87 0.06
N THR A 91 16.26 -2.78 -0.41
CA THR A 91 14.85 -2.82 -0.02
C THR A 91 14.69 -3.19 1.45
N VAL A 92 15.46 -4.17 1.94
CA VAL A 92 15.49 -4.58 3.35
C VAL A 92 16.00 -3.45 4.23
N PHE A 93 17.07 -2.76 3.84
CA PHE A 93 17.58 -1.60 4.55
C PHE A 93 16.54 -0.49 4.65
N SER A 94 15.88 -0.15 3.52
CA SER A 94 14.80 0.83 3.50
C SER A 94 13.61 0.43 4.39
N SER A 95 13.27 -0.86 4.40
CA SER A 95 12.22 -1.41 5.26
C SER A 95 12.59 -1.31 6.74
N ILE A 96 13.80 -1.72 7.13
CA ILE A 96 14.28 -1.63 8.53
C ILE A 96 14.34 -0.18 8.99
N PHE A 97 14.84 0.73 8.15
CA PHE A 97 14.94 2.15 8.45
C PHE A 97 13.57 2.82 8.63
N SER A 98 12.58 2.40 7.85
CA SER A 98 11.20 2.94 7.92
C SER A 98 10.32 2.22 8.94
N LEU A 99 10.71 1.04 9.43
CA LEU A 99 9.95 0.22 10.38
C LEU A 99 9.49 0.94 11.66
N PRO A 100 10.33 1.71 12.39
CA PRO A 100 9.86 2.39 13.60
C PRO A 100 8.76 3.41 13.30
N PHE A 101 8.88 4.14 12.18
CA PHE A 101 7.86 5.09 11.73
C PHE A 101 6.61 4.39 11.18
N ALA A 102 6.78 3.21 10.60
CA ALA A 102 5.66 2.37 10.17
C ALA A 102 4.84 1.88 11.37
N LEU A 103 5.48 1.40 12.44
CA LEU A 103 4.80 0.89 13.64
C LEU A 103 4.17 1.97 14.51
N THR A 104 4.72 3.18 14.49
CA THR A 104 4.22 4.31 15.27
C THR A 104 3.29 5.18 14.42
N SER A 105 3.88 6.07 13.64
CA SER A 105 3.21 7.17 12.97
C SER A 105 2.21 6.72 11.89
N LEU A 106 2.60 5.75 11.07
CA LEU A 106 1.72 5.24 10.01
C LEU A 106 0.52 4.45 10.56
N VAL A 107 0.74 3.61 11.57
CA VAL A 107 -0.34 2.85 12.23
C VAL A 107 -1.35 3.79 12.88
N ILE A 108 -0.88 4.82 13.60
CA ILE A 108 -1.77 5.81 14.22
C ILE A 108 -2.58 6.53 13.14
N ALA A 109 -1.93 6.98 12.06
CA ALA A 109 -2.61 7.68 10.98
C ALA A 109 -3.65 6.81 10.26
N LYS A 110 -3.32 5.56 9.93
CA LYS A 110 -4.26 4.62 9.32
C LYS A 110 -5.47 4.37 10.21
N GLY A 111 -5.25 4.19 11.52
CA GLY A 111 -6.33 4.04 12.50
C GLY A 111 -7.25 5.25 12.55
N LEU A 112 -6.70 6.48 12.55
CA LEU A 112 -7.52 7.69 12.51
C LEU A 112 -8.37 7.80 11.23
N ILE A 113 -7.80 7.44 10.08
CA ILE A 113 -8.51 7.44 8.79
C ILE A 113 -9.64 6.41 8.80
N ILE A 114 -9.34 5.18 9.23
CA ILE A 114 -10.31 4.08 9.27
C ILE A 114 -11.44 4.42 10.24
N GLN A 115 -11.11 4.91 11.44
CA GLN A 115 -12.09 5.34 12.44
C GLN A 115 -13.00 6.46 11.92
N ALA A 116 -12.44 7.47 11.25
CA ALA A 116 -13.23 8.55 10.65
C ALA A 116 -14.19 8.04 9.55
N LEU A 117 -13.77 7.04 8.78
CA LEU A 117 -14.61 6.42 7.75
C LEU A 117 -15.69 5.51 8.34
N ILE A 118 -15.44 4.84 9.47
CA ILE A 118 -16.42 3.98 10.15
C ILE A 118 -17.48 4.85 10.85
N TYR A 119 -17.03 5.79 11.67
CA TYR A 119 -17.88 6.65 12.50
C TYR A 119 -18.04 8.01 11.83
N HIS A 120 -18.79 8.05 10.74
CA HIS A 120 -19.05 9.22 9.89
C HIS A 120 -19.67 10.45 10.63
N LYS A 121 -19.77 10.46 11.96
CA LYS A 121 -20.50 11.47 12.73
C LYS A 121 -20.15 11.68 14.21
N SER A 122 -19.11 11.07 14.78
CA SER A 122 -18.80 11.34 16.21
C SER A 122 -17.74 12.43 16.35
N SER A 123 -18.20 13.57 16.90
CA SER A 123 -17.45 14.76 17.33
C SER A 123 -15.92 14.67 17.29
N PHE A 124 -15.33 15.49 16.43
CA PHE A 124 -13.92 15.87 16.50
C PHE A 124 -13.64 16.71 17.75
N PRO A 125 -12.44 16.64 18.35
CA PRO A 125 -11.35 15.67 18.16
C PRO A 125 -11.45 14.50 19.16
N LEU A 126 -11.21 13.25 18.72
CA LEU A 126 -11.03 12.17 19.69
C LEU A 126 -9.73 12.44 20.47
N PRO A 127 -9.77 12.56 21.81
CA PRO A 127 -8.57 12.71 22.60
C PRO A 127 -7.69 11.45 22.44
N PHE A 128 -6.37 11.62 22.31
CA PHE A 128 -5.40 10.51 22.19
C PHE A 128 -5.60 9.39 23.23
N ASN A 129 -6.23 9.69 24.36
CA ASN A 129 -6.52 8.75 25.43
C ASN A 129 -7.57 7.68 25.06
N SER A 130 -8.53 7.98 24.17
CA SER A 130 -9.50 6.99 23.66
C SER A 130 -8.95 6.13 22.53
N PHE A 131 -7.77 6.48 21.98
CA PHE A 131 -7.10 5.75 20.92
C PHE A 131 -6.25 4.57 21.43
N ARG A 132 -5.82 4.61 22.70
CA ARG A 132 -4.97 3.58 23.33
C ARG A 132 -5.49 2.13 23.21
N PRO A 133 -6.80 1.84 23.42
CA PRO A 133 -7.31 0.47 23.29
C PRO A 133 -7.38 -0.02 21.83
N ILE A 134 -7.53 0.89 20.86
CA ILE A 134 -7.58 0.58 19.41
C ILE A 134 -6.16 0.47 18.84
N TYR A 135 -5.21 1.22 19.38
CA TYR A 135 -3.82 1.21 18.95
C TYR A 135 -3.12 -0.12 19.20
N LYS A 136 -3.34 -0.75 20.36
CA LYS A 136 -2.70 -2.05 20.71
C LYS A 136 -2.98 -3.16 19.68
N PRO A 137 -4.24 -3.50 19.33
CA PRO A 137 -4.50 -4.55 18.36
C PRO A 137 -4.00 -4.17 16.95
N LEU A 138 -4.05 -2.88 16.58
CA LEU A 138 -3.56 -2.41 15.29
C LEU A 138 -2.03 -2.52 15.16
N LEU A 139 -1.30 -2.17 16.22
CA LEU A 139 0.15 -2.34 16.30
C LEU A 139 0.53 -3.81 16.21
N VAL A 140 -0.13 -4.69 16.98
CA VAL A 140 0.11 -6.15 16.92
C VAL A 140 -0.13 -6.67 15.51
N THR A 141 -1.22 -6.26 14.87
CA THR A 141 -1.57 -6.64 13.50
C THR A 141 -0.51 -6.19 12.50
N GLN A 142 -0.03 -4.94 12.62
CA GLN A 142 1.04 -4.42 11.76
C GLN A 142 2.37 -5.17 12.00
N LEU A 143 2.70 -5.50 13.24
CA LEU A 143 3.90 -6.26 13.58
C LEU A 143 3.80 -7.68 12.97
N CYS A 144 2.69 -8.38 13.16
CA CYS A 144 2.46 -9.67 12.54
C CYS A 144 2.48 -9.60 11.00
N ASN A 145 1.93 -8.54 10.40
CA ASN A 145 1.99 -8.32 8.95
C ASN A 145 3.43 -8.11 8.45
N SER A 146 4.26 -7.39 9.21
CA SER A 146 5.67 -7.21 8.87
C SER A 146 6.45 -8.53 8.94
N VAL A 147 6.22 -9.33 9.99
CA VAL A 147 6.81 -10.68 10.14
C VAL A 147 6.35 -11.59 9.00
N PHE A 148 5.06 -11.60 8.69
CA PHE A 148 4.52 -12.37 7.57
C PHE A 148 5.16 -11.97 6.23
N THR A 149 5.31 -10.67 5.98
CA THR A 149 5.95 -10.18 4.74
C THR A 149 7.41 -10.61 4.67
N ILE A 150 8.14 -10.57 5.78
CA ILE A 150 9.53 -11.04 5.84
C ILE A 150 9.60 -12.54 5.56
N ILE A 151 8.73 -13.36 6.17
CA ILE A 151 8.69 -14.81 5.95
C ILE A 151 8.37 -15.12 4.48
N VAL A 152 7.37 -14.46 3.89
CA VAL A 152 7.03 -14.62 2.46
C VAL A 152 8.20 -14.21 1.57
N SER A 153 8.88 -13.11 1.87
CA SER A 153 10.04 -12.66 1.10
C SER A 153 11.22 -13.63 1.20
N ALA A 154 11.52 -14.14 2.40
CA ALA A 154 12.60 -15.08 2.64
C ALA A 154 12.33 -16.42 1.96
N THR A 155 11.12 -16.96 2.09
CA THR A 155 10.71 -18.20 1.42
C THR A 155 10.71 -18.07 -0.10
N ALA A 156 10.16 -16.99 -0.66
CA ALA A 156 10.19 -16.74 -2.10
C ALA A 156 11.63 -16.60 -2.62
N PHE A 157 12.51 -15.97 -1.85
CA PHE A 157 13.92 -15.83 -2.19
C PHE A 157 14.66 -17.17 -2.12
N SER A 158 14.42 -17.98 -1.07
CA SER A 158 14.99 -19.32 -0.95
C SER A 158 14.53 -20.24 -2.08
N ILE A 159 13.25 -20.22 -2.46
CA ILE A 159 12.73 -20.97 -3.59
C ILE A 159 13.37 -20.51 -4.90
N PHE A 160 13.52 -19.19 -5.06
CA PHE A 160 14.18 -18.61 -6.23
C PHE A 160 15.65 -19.06 -6.35
N LEU A 161 16.42 -18.99 -5.25
CA LEU A 161 17.80 -19.48 -5.22
C LEU A 161 17.90 -20.99 -5.46
N ALA A 162 17.02 -21.77 -4.84
CA ALA A 162 16.97 -23.21 -5.05
C ALA A 162 16.68 -23.55 -6.53
N ALA A 163 15.73 -22.85 -7.16
CA ALA A 163 15.44 -23.02 -8.58
C ALA A 163 16.65 -22.68 -9.45
N LEU A 164 17.38 -21.59 -9.16
CA LEU A 164 18.61 -21.25 -9.88
C LEU A 164 19.68 -22.33 -9.71
N TYR A 165 19.85 -22.87 -8.50
CA TYR A 165 20.80 -23.92 -8.19
C TYR A 165 20.49 -25.24 -8.92
N PHE A 166 19.22 -25.66 -8.96
CA PHE A 166 18.81 -26.86 -9.69
C PHE A 166 18.90 -26.71 -11.21
N LEU A 167 18.78 -25.50 -11.75
CA LEU A 167 18.86 -25.22 -13.19
C LEU A 167 20.29 -25.03 -13.71
N GLU A 168 21.27 -24.83 -12.82
CA GLU A 168 22.69 -24.67 -13.17
C GLU A 168 23.30 -25.88 -13.92
N PRO A 169 23.10 -27.14 -13.49
CA PRO A 169 23.65 -28.30 -14.20
C PRO A 169 22.91 -28.63 -15.51
N SER A 170 21.67 -28.17 -15.71
CA SER A 170 20.82 -28.62 -16.82
C SER A 170 21.07 -27.89 -18.14
N ARG A 171 22.07 -27.00 -18.24
CA ARG A 171 22.27 -26.07 -19.38
C ARG A 171 20.96 -25.38 -19.81
N PHE A 172 20.02 -25.19 -18.88
CA PHE A 172 18.84 -24.37 -19.14
C PHE A 172 19.34 -23.00 -19.59
N PRO A 173 18.59 -22.25 -20.42
CA PRO A 173 19.05 -20.98 -20.95
C PRO A 173 19.01 -19.90 -19.85
N LEU A 174 19.85 -20.07 -18.83
CA LEU A 174 20.13 -19.14 -17.74
C LEU A 174 20.98 -17.98 -18.26
N ASN A 175 21.60 -18.15 -19.44
CA ASN A 175 22.15 -17.09 -20.26
C ASN A 175 21.08 -16.23 -20.94
N ASN A 176 19.80 -16.66 -20.94
CA ASN A 176 18.73 -15.85 -21.53
C ASN A 176 18.27 -14.79 -20.52
N PRO A 177 18.52 -13.49 -20.76
CA PRO A 177 18.11 -12.42 -19.86
C PRO A 177 16.57 -12.38 -19.67
N LEU A 178 15.80 -12.95 -20.60
CA LEU A 178 14.34 -13.01 -20.51
C LEU A 178 13.85 -13.94 -19.40
N ALA A 179 14.44 -15.13 -19.25
CA ALA A 179 14.02 -16.10 -18.22
C ALA A 179 14.23 -15.53 -16.82
N LEU A 180 15.32 -14.81 -16.67
CA LEU A 180 15.74 -14.13 -15.45
C LEU A 180 14.83 -12.94 -15.11
N LEU A 181 14.43 -12.17 -16.12
CA LEU A 181 13.48 -11.07 -15.98
C LEU A 181 12.10 -11.60 -15.57
N VAL A 182 11.64 -12.69 -16.18
CA VAL A 182 10.39 -13.38 -15.81
C VAL A 182 10.43 -13.82 -14.35
N ALA A 183 11.51 -14.46 -13.91
CA ALA A 183 11.62 -14.90 -12.52
C ALA A 183 11.62 -13.73 -11.53
N ARG A 184 12.27 -12.60 -11.88
CA ARG A 184 12.20 -11.35 -11.11
C ARG A 184 10.76 -10.83 -11.01
N LEU A 185 10.03 -10.80 -12.12
CA LEU A 185 8.63 -10.35 -12.14
C LEU A 185 7.75 -11.23 -11.25
N ILE A 186 7.95 -12.56 -11.28
CA ILE A 186 7.24 -13.50 -10.41
C ILE A 186 7.51 -13.19 -8.94
N PHE A 187 8.78 -13.02 -8.56
CA PHE A 187 9.16 -12.68 -7.19
C PHE A 187 8.51 -11.37 -6.71
N TYR A 188 8.59 -10.30 -7.51
CA TYR A 188 7.99 -9.02 -7.14
C TYR A 188 6.46 -9.06 -7.12
N SER A 189 5.83 -9.88 -7.98
CA SER A 189 4.38 -10.11 -7.96
C SER A 189 3.92 -10.77 -6.66
N ILE A 190 4.66 -11.78 -6.19
CA ILE A 190 4.38 -12.44 -4.89
C ILE A 190 4.46 -11.41 -3.76
N LEU A 191 5.52 -10.59 -3.74
CA LEU A 191 5.71 -9.58 -2.71
C LEU A 191 4.63 -8.49 -2.74
N ALA A 192 4.24 -8.04 -3.94
CA ALA A 192 3.16 -7.07 -4.12
C ALA A 192 1.83 -7.62 -3.60
N ASN A 193 1.50 -8.87 -3.93
CA ASN A 193 0.29 -9.54 -3.45
C ASN A 193 0.29 -9.69 -1.92
N ALA A 194 1.42 -10.05 -1.32
CA ALA A 194 1.56 -10.11 0.14
C ALA A 194 1.30 -8.75 0.81
N GLY A 195 1.84 -7.66 0.23
CA GLY A 195 1.59 -6.30 0.71
C GLY A 195 0.12 -5.90 0.60
N VAL A 196 -0.56 -6.27 -0.50
CA VAL A 196 -2.00 -6.04 -0.68
C VAL A 196 -2.81 -6.73 0.41
N VAL A 197 -2.51 -8.01 0.67
CA VAL A 197 -3.17 -8.83 1.70
C VAL A 197 -2.93 -8.25 3.09
N CYS A 198 -1.70 -7.84 3.42
CA CYS A 198 -1.37 -7.25 4.71
C CYS A 198 -2.13 -5.94 4.97
N ASN A 199 -2.16 -5.03 3.98
CA ASN A 199 -2.91 -3.78 4.10
C ASN A 199 -4.42 -4.04 4.29
N LEU A 200 -4.97 -5.07 3.65
CA LEU A 200 -6.37 -5.44 3.80
C LEU A 200 -6.63 -6.10 5.17
N ALA A 201 -5.74 -6.97 5.65
CA ALA A 201 -5.83 -7.59 6.97
C ALA A 201 -5.82 -6.56 8.09
N LEU A 202 -5.03 -5.49 7.93
CA LEU A 202 -5.01 -4.36 8.86
C LEU A 202 -6.38 -3.68 8.94
N ILE A 203 -6.98 -3.36 7.79
CA ILE A 203 -8.31 -2.74 7.71
C ILE A 203 -9.39 -3.66 8.29
N ILE A 204 -9.34 -4.97 8.00
CA ILE A 204 -10.30 -5.95 8.53
C ILE A 204 -10.20 -6.03 10.05
N THR A 205 -8.99 -6.07 10.60
CA THR A 205 -8.76 -6.15 12.05
C THR A 205 -9.40 -4.96 12.76
N GLU A 206 -9.27 -3.75 12.20
CA GLU A 206 -9.86 -2.55 12.77
C GLU A 206 -11.37 -2.45 12.57
N MET A 207 -11.87 -2.77 11.37
CA MET A 207 -13.29 -2.67 11.08
C MET A 207 -14.14 -3.72 11.78
N GLU A 208 -13.57 -4.91 12.03
CA GLU A 208 -14.30 -6.06 12.59
C GLU A 208 -13.84 -6.43 14.01
N ASN A 209 -12.85 -5.72 14.58
CA ASN A 209 -12.28 -6.01 15.91
C ASN A 209 -11.95 -7.49 16.11
N CYS A 210 -11.30 -8.08 15.11
CA CYS A 210 -10.98 -9.51 15.04
C CYS A 210 -9.49 -9.78 15.29
N VAL A 211 -9.15 -11.01 15.69
CA VAL A 211 -7.75 -11.44 15.88
C VAL A 211 -7.02 -11.47 14.53
N TRP A 212 -5.73 -11.08 14.52
CA TRP A 212 -4.91 -10.99 13.29
C TRP A 212 -5.06 -12.19 12.35
N TYR A 213 -4.99 -13.43 12.84
CA TYR A 213 -5.08 -14.62 11.98
C TYR A 213 -6.43 -14.72 11.26
N THR A 214 -7.54 -14.39 11.93
CA THR A 214 -8.87 -14.38 11.32
C THR A 214 -9.01 -13.28 10.27
N ALA A 215 -8.41 -12.11 10.51
CA ALA A 215 -8.36 -11.02 9.56
C ALA A 215 -7.48 -11.36 8.34
N LEU A 216 -6.34 -12.02 8.55
CA LEU A 216 -5.45 -12.47 7.48
C LEU A 216 -6.14 -13.49 6.58
N ARG A 217 -6.80 -14.51 7.15
CA ARG A 217 -7.52 -15.51 6.37
C ARG A 217 -8.63 -14.88 5.52
N ARG A 218 -9.38 -13.93 6.09
CA ARG A 218 -10.40 -13.18 5.36
C ARG A 218 -9.79 -12.30 4.26
N ALA A 219 -8.67 -11.63 4.55
CA ALA A 219 -7.95 -10.84 3.56
C ALA A 219 -7.48 -11.69 2.39
N LEU A 220 -6.94 -12.88 2.66
CA LEU A 220 -6.52 -13.86 1.64
C LEU A 220 -7.70 -14.31 0.77
N LEU A 221 -8.84 -14.64 1.39
CA LEU A 221 -10.05 -15.03 0.65
C LEU A 221 -10.56 -13.88 -0.22
N LEU A 222 -10.57 -12.65 0.29
CA LEU A 222 -10.97 -11.47 -0.47
C LEU A 222 -10.03 -11.19 -1.65
N SER A 223 -8.72 -11.23 -1.40
CA SER A 223 -7.72 -10.99 -2.44
C SER A 223 -7.74 -12.07 -3.50
N TRP A 224 -8.00 -13.32 -3.12
CA TRP A 224 -8.10 -14.43 -4.06
C TRP A 224 -9.37 -14.33 -4.92
N SER A 225 -10.52 -14.14 -4.28
CA SER A 225 -11.82 -14.06 -4.95
C SER A 225 -11.94 -12.84 -5.88
N ARG A 226 -11.26 -11.73 -5.55
CA ARG A 226 -11.40 -10.45 -6.27
C ARG A 226 -10.05 -9.87 -6.70
N SER A 227 -9.10 -10.73 -7.04
CA SER A 227 -7.72 -10.35 -7.39
C SER A 227 -7.69 -9.24 -8.45
N SER A 228 -8.42 -9.41 -9.56
CA SER A 228 -8.48 -8.41 -10.64
C SER A 228 -8.97 -7.04 -10.18
N MET A 229 -10.01 -6.98 -9.34
CA MET A 229 -10.57 -5.73 -8.86
C MET A 229 -9.72 -5.07 -7.77
N THR A 230 -9.14 -5.86 -6.87
CA THR A 230 -8.24 -5.38 -5.81
C THR A 230 -6.97 -4.79 -6.40
N LEU A 231 -6.40 -5.48 -7.39
CA LEU A 231 -5.22 -5.01 -8.12
C LEU A 231 -5.53 -3.75 -8.92
N SER A 232 -6.67 -3.71 -9.62
CA SER A 232 -7.06 -2.53 -10.41
C SER A 232 -7.30 -1.27 -9.57
N VAL A 233 -7.79 -1.41 -8.33
CA VAL A 233 -7.93 -0.27 -7.40
C VAL A 233 -6.56 0.19 -6.85
N LYS A 234 -5.59 -0.70 -6.68
CA LYS A 234 -4.27 -0.33 -6.12
C LYS A 234 -3.26 0.12 -7.16
N LEU A 235 -3.40 -0.33 -8.40
CA LEU A 235 -2.45 -0.06 -9.47
C LEU A 235 -2.21 1.44 -9.72
N PRO A 236 -3.24 2.32 -9.81
CA PRO A 236 -3.01 3.74 -10.05
C PRO A 236 -2.29 4.43 -8.90
N ILE A 237 -2.60 4.04 -7.66
CA ILE A 237 -2.00 4.62 -6.46
C ILE A 237 -0.53 4.18 -6.35
N ASN A 238 -0.24 2.91 -6.58
CA ASN A 238 1.14 2.39 -6.60
C ASN A 238 1.98 3.04 -7.70
N LEU A 239 1.39 3.27 -8.89
CA LEU A 239 2.06 3.99 -9.97
C LEU A 239 2.33 5.45 -9.61
N GLY A 240 1.39 6.10 -8.92
CA GLY A 240 1.58 7.45 -8.37
C GLY A 240 2.72 7.49 -7.34
N ILE A 241 2.77 6.53 -6.41
CA ILE A 241 3.83 6.39 -5.41
C ILE A 241 5.19 6.27 -6.11
N LEU A 242 5.29 5.37 -7.09
CA LEU A 242 6.52 5.19 -7.89
C LEU A 242 6.92 6.46 -8.63
N ALA A 243 5.96 7.18 -9.22
CA ALA A 243 6.23 8.44 -9.90
C ALA A 243 6.80 9.50 -8.95
N ILE A 244 6.30 9.56 -7.71
CA ILE A 244 6.83 10.47 -6.67
C ILE A 244 8.23 10.05 -6.23
N GLU A 245 8.52 8.77 -6.08
CA GLU A 245 9.88 8.29 -5.78
C GLU A 245 10.87 8.66 -6.89
N VAL A 246 10.48 8.50 -8.15
CA VAL A 246 11.29 8.92 -9.30
C VAL A 246 11.46 10.43 -9.33
N LEU A 247 10.40 11.19 -9.04
CA LEU A 247 10.46 12.65 -8.94
C LEU A 247 11.45 13.10 -7.86
N PHE A 248 11.41 12.45 -6.69
CA PHE A 248 12.36 12.69 -5.59
C PHE A 248 13.80 12.44 -6.03
N ARG A 249 14.05 11.34 -6.73
CA ARG A 249 15.38 11.02 -7.27
C ARG A 249 15.86 12.06 -8.27
N TYR A 250 14.98 12.45 -9.19
CA TYR A 250 15.32 13.39 -10.25
C TYR A 250 15.54 14.82 -9.75
N ARG A 251 14.70 15.28 -8.82
CA ARG A 251 14.73 16.66 -8.33
C ARG A 251 15.69 16.85 -7.16
N VAL A 252 15.62 15.98 -6.16
CA VAL A 252 16.35 16.17 -4.90
C VAL A 252 17.71 15.49 -4.95
N ILE A 253 17.73 14.19 -5.23
CA ILE A 253 18.96 13.38 -5.16
C ILE A 253 19.96 13.82 -6.25
N ARG A 254 19.51 14.05 -7.48
CA ARG A 254 20.38 14.53 -8.57
C ARG A 254 21.08 15.85 -8.22
N VAL A 255 20.34 16.82 -7.70
CA VAL A 255 20.89 18.15 -7.36
C VAL A 255 21.82 18.05 -6.16
N TYR A 256 21.48 17.23 -5.16
CA TYR A 256 22.36 16.96 -4.02
C TYR A 256 23.72 16.40 -4.47
N HIS A 257 23.73 15.44 -5.41
CA HIS A 257 24.98 14.88 -5.94
C HIS A 257 25.81 15.91 -6.74
N LEU A 258 25.17 16.86 -7.42
CA LEU A 258 25.87 17.88 -8.21
C LEU A 258 26.44 19.01 -7.35
N LEU A 259 25.72 19.43 -6.32
CA LEU A 259 26.10 20.58 -5.47
C LEU A 259 26.82 20.18 -4.18
N GLY A 260 26.74 18.91 -3.75
CA GLY A 260 27.34 18.38 -2.52
C GLY A 260 26.80 18.99 -1.23
N LYS A 261 25.82 19.90 -1.30
CA LYS A 261 25.28 20.66 -0.17
C LYS A 261 23.76 20.68 -0.20
N ILE A 262 23.14 20.45 0.96
CA ILE A 262 21.69 20.60 1.15
C ILE A 262 21.41 22.07 1.42
N GLY A 263 20.84 22.76 0.44
CA GLY A 263 20.29 24.09 0.63
C GLY A 263 18.88 24.05 1.24
N PRO A 264 18.43 25.10 1.96
CA PRO A 264 17.05 25.23 2.41
C PRO A 264 15.99 25.06 1.29
N PRO A 265 16.16 25.56 0.04
CA PRO A 265 15.15 25.33 -1.01
C PRO A 265 15.05 23.85 -1.40
N LEU A 266 16.17 23.12 -1.38
CA LEU A 266 16.20 21.69 -1.69
C LEU A 266 15.52 20.85 -0.59
N ALA A 267 15.70 21.24 0.68
CA ALA A 267 15.02 20.61 1.80
C ALA A 267 13.50 20.83 1.74
N LEU A 268 13.06 22.05 1.37
CA LEU A 268 11.65 22.37 1.21
C LEU A 268 11.03 21.59 0.03
N GLU A 269 11.74 21.48 -1.09
CA GLU A 269 11.31 20.65 -2.22
C GLU A 269 11.17 19.17 -1.83
N GLY A 270 12.15 18.62 -1.09
CA GLY A 270 12.05 17.27 -0.54
C GLY A 270 10.87 17.07 0.41
N LEU A 271 10.59 18.06 1.27
CA LEU A 271 9.43 18.05 2.17
C LEU A 271 8.11 18.07 1.40
N LEU A 272 7.99 18.88 0.35
CA LEU A 272 6.81 18.91 -0.51
C LEU A 272 6.59 17.57 -1.23
N ILE A 273 7.66 16.92 -1.69
CA ILE A 273 7.57 15.61 -2.31
C ILE A 273 7.15 14.55 -1.28
N ALA A 274 7.68 14.59 -0.05
CA ALA A 274 7.24 13.72 1.05
C ALA A 274 5.77 13.97 1.44
N TYR A 275 5.30 15.21 1.33
CA TYR A 275 3.89 15.56 1.52
C TYR A 275 2.99 14.93 0.46
N LEU A 276 3.37 15.02 -0.83
CA LEU A 276 2.64 14.35 -1.91
C LEU A 276 2.61 12.82 -1.74
N TYR A 277 3.73 12.23 -1.32
CA TYR A 277 3.82 10.81 -1.00
C TYR A 277 2.83 10.41 0.09
N SER A 278 2.75 11.25 1.14
CA SER A 278 1.83 11.04 2.26
C SER A 278 0.36 11.12 1.82
N LEU A 279 0.02 12.03 0.91
CA LEU A 279 -1.34 12.13 0.35
C LEU A 279 -1.76 10.86 -0.39
N LEU A 280 -0.85 10.23 -1.13
CA LEU A 280 -1.13 8.97 -1.81
C LEU A 280 -1.36 7.82 -0.82
N ILE A 281 -0.65 7.79 0.31
CA ILE A 281 -0.88 6.79 1.37
C ILE A 281 -2.27 6.98 2.01
N VAL A 282 -2.68 8.23 2.26
CA VAL A 282 -4.02 8.53 2.76
C VAL A 282 -5.07 8.02 1.77
N LEU A 283 -4.87 8.32 0.48
CA LEU A 283 -5.77 7.88 -0.58
C LEU A 283 -5.82 6.34 -0.71
N ASP A 284 -4.67 5.65 -0.61
CA ASP A 284 -4.60 4.17 -0.55
C ASP A 284 -5.43 3.61 0.59
N THR A 285 -5.34 4.24 1.77
CA THR A 285 -6.05 3.79 2.96
C THR A 285 -7.56 3.99 2.78
N ILE A 286 -8.00 5.15 2.28
CA ILE A 286 -9.42 5.43 2.00
C ILE A 286 -9.96 4.48 0.92
N ALA A 287 -9.24 4.32 -0.18
CA ALA A 287 -9.63 3.42 -1.28
C ALA A 287 -9.77 1.97 -0.80
N SER A 288 -8.81 1.49 -0.01
CA SER A 288 -8.84 0.14 0.56
C SER A 288 -10.00 -0.05 1.55
N CYS A 289 -10.36 0.98 2.33
CA CYS A 289 -11.54 0.94 3.21
C CYS A 289 -12.85 0.87 2.44
N LEU A 290 -13.01 1.69 1.40
CA LEU A 290 -14.19 1.68 0.54
C LEU A 290 -14.30 0.35 -0.22
N PHE A 291 -13.17 -0.20 -0.68
CA PHE A 291 -13.12 -1.51 -1.30
C PHE A 291 -13.62 -2.60 -0.33
N PHE A 292 -13.13 -2.60 0.92
CA PHE A 292 -13.60 -3.56 1.92
C PHE A 292 -15.09 -3.40 2.22
N LYS A 293 -15.59 -2.16 2.42
CA LYS A 293 -17.02 -1.90 2.62
C LYS A 293 -17.88 -2.40 1.46
N SER A 294 -17.44 -2.15 0.23
CA SER A 294 -18.14 -2.65 -0.95
C SER A 294 -18.11 -4.17 -1.03
N CYS A 295 -17.03 -4.82 -0.60
CA CYS A 295 -17.00 -6.28 -0.54
C CYS A 295 -17.99 -6.82 0.48
N LYS A 296 -18.05 -6.23 1.68
CA LYS A 296 -19.00 -6.62 2.72
C LYS A 296 -20.46 -6.51 2.30
N SER A 297 -20.84 -5.47 1.54
CA SER A 297 -22.24 -5.35 1.06
C SER A 297 -22.67 -6.43 0.05
N ASN A 298 -21.72 -7.18 -0.51
CA ASN A 298 -21.98 -8.24 -1.49
C ASN A 298 -21.95 -9.65 -0.86
N PHE A 299 -21.56 -9.77 0.41
CA PHE A 299 -21.64 -11.02 1.15
C PHE A 299 -22.78 -10.90 2.16
N PRO A 300 -23.87 -11.68 2.02
CA PRO A 300 -24.80 -11.86 3.12
C PRO A 300 -24.10 -12.74 4.15
N THR A 301 -23.23 -12.17 4.98
CA THR A 301 -22.83 -12.86 6.20
C THR A 301 -23.95 -12.69 7.20
N ASP A 302 -24.59 -13.81 7.53
CA ASP A 302 -25.36 -14.03 8.76
C ASP A 302 -24.64 -13.35 9.94
N GLN A 303 -25.12 -12.16 10.29
CA GLN A 303 -24.86 -11.53 11.56
C GLN A 303 -26.19 -10.97 12.06
N ALA A 304 -26.90 -11.84 12.79
CA ALA A 304 -27.76 -11.41 13.85
C ALA A 304 -27.05 -10.30 14.66
N GLY A 305 -27.71 -9.15 14.80
CA GLY A 305 -27.37 -8.17 15.84
C GLY A 305 -26.56 -6.94 15.43
N ARG A 306 -26.59 -6.47 14.17
CA ARG A 306 -26.28 -5.05 13.90
C ARG A 306 -27.41 -4.38 13.13
N TYR A 307 -28.20 -3.60 13.86
CA TYR A 307 -29.21 -2.70 13.32
C TYR A 307 -28.61 -1.81 12.23
N TYR A 308 -29.06 -2.01 10.99
CA TYR A 308 -28.81 -1.09 9.89
C TYR A 308 -29.94 -0.06 9.88
N TYR A 309 -29.64 1.19 10.22
CA TYR A 309 -30.55 2.29 9.93
C TYR A 309 -30.53 2.57 8.43
N GLN A 310 -31.55 2.12 7.72
CA GLN A 310 -31.77 2.45 6.31
C GLN A 310 -32.47 3.81 6.24
N ILE A 311 -31.72 4.89 6.02
CA ILE A 311 -32.32 6.20 5.77
C ILE A 311 -32.92 6.18 4.37
N ARG A 312 -34.23 5.94 4.28
CA ARG A 312 -35.00 6.10 3.05
C ARG A 312 -35.54 7.53 3.02
N LEU A 313 -34.97 8.39 2.17
CA LEU A 313 -35.55 9.70 1.88
C LEU A 313 -36.81 9.50 1.04
N VAL A 314 -37.97 9.50 1.69
CA VAL A 314 -39.26 9.56 1.00
C VAL A 314 -39.46 11.01 0.56
N LYS A 315 -39.40 11.26 -0.75
CA LYS A 315 -39.80 12.53 -1.34
C LYS A 315 -41.32 12.63 -1.22
N LYS A 316 -41.82 13.50 -0.34
CA LYS A 316 -43.25 13.84 -0.29
C LYS A 316 -43.49 15.03 -1.23
N GLU A 317 -44.39 14.85 -2.18
CA GLU A 317 -44.88 15.93 -3.03
C GLU A 317 -45.77 16.88 -2.21
N SER A 318 -45.49 18.18 -2.44
CA SER A 318 -46.27 19.40 -2.20
C SER A 318 -46.96 19.68 -0.86
N SER A 319 -46.56 20.85 -0.37
CA SER A 319 -47.25 21.87 0.43
C SER A 319 -47.23 21.73 1.96
N ASN A 320 -46.47 22.65 2.54
CA ASN A 320 -46.45 23.13 3.92
C ASN A 320 -45.84 22.26 5.03
N SER A 321 -44.62 22.69 5.39
CA SER A 321 -43.98 22.71 6.71
C SER A 321 -43.62 21.40 7.41
N CYS A 322 -42.34 21.35 7.81
CA CYS A 322 -41.66 20.43 8.72
C CYS A 322 -41.47 18.97 8.24
N ALA A 323 -40.24 18.65 7.85
CA ALA A 323 -39.80 17.27 7.65
C ALA A 323 -39.79 16.53 8.99
N LYS A 324 -40.77 15.62 9.18
CA LYS A 324 -40.82 14.72 10.33
C LYS A 324 -39.88 13.53 10.06
N LEU A 325 -38.84 13.39 10.87
CA LEU A 325 -37.96 12.22 10.91
C LEU A 325 -38.69 11.11 11.67
N GLU A 326 -39.19 10.11 10.95
CA GLU A 326 -39.68 8.87 11.58
C GLU A 326 -38.59 7.80 11.48
N ILE A 327 -38.05 7.43 12.65
CA ILE A 327 -37.16 6.29 12.81
C ILE A 327 -38.09 5.08 12.98
N ILE A 328 -38.20 4.26 11.93
CA ILE A 328 -38.92 2.99 12.03
C ILE A 328 -37.90 1.92 12.43
N GLU A 329 -38.01 1.44 13.66
CA GLU A 329 -37.39 0.18 14.08
C GLU A 329 -38.12 -0.96 13.36
N VAL A 330 -37.43 -1.64 12.46
CA VAL A 330 -37.90 -2.92 11.94
C VAL A 330 -37.30 -4.00 12.85
N GLN A 331 -38.13 -4.51 13.76
CA GLN A 331 -37.88 -5.76 14.46
C GLN A 331 -38.17 -6.95 13.51
N PRO A 332 -37.48 -8.09 13.71
CA PRO A 332 -37.24 -9.11 12.69
C PRO A 332 -38.49 -9.81 12.13
#